data_AF-A0A938C845-F1
#
_entry.id   AF-A0A938C845-F1
#
_cell.length_a   1.000
_cell.length_b   1.000
_cell.length_c   1.000
_cell.angle_alpha   90.00
_cell.angle_beta   90.00
_cell.angle_gamma   90.00
#
_symmetry.space_group_name_H-M   'P 1'
#
loop_
_entity.id
_entity.type
_entity.pdbx_description
1 polymer ?
#
loop_
_entity_poly.entity_id
_entity_poly.type
_entity_poly.pdbx_seq_one_letter_code
_entity_poly.pdbx_strand_id
1 'polypeptide(L)' 'MVRIGIDVGGTFTDVVLVDETFGAVQVAKVLNEPGRRYATVVRGINRVMEMAGVKPEEV' A
#
# COMPACT_ATOMS: atom_id res chain seq x y z
N MET A 1 -12.64 0.19 10.13
CA MET A 1 -12.78 -0.08 8.68
C MET A 1 -11.42 0.16 8.07
N VAL A 2 -10.91 -0.78 7.26
CA VAL A 2 -9.60 -0.61 6.61
C VAL A 2 -9.80 -0.03 5.22
N ARG A 3 -8.90 0.87 4.81
CA ARG A 3 -8.86 1.41 3.44
C ARG A 3 -7.41 1.52 2.98
N ILE A 4 -7.19 1.36 1.67
CA ILE A 4 -5.89 1.61 1.06
C ILE A 4 -5.97 2.77 0.06
N GLY A 5 -5.09 3.75 0.24
CA GLY A 5 -4.82 4.82 -0.71
C GLY A 5 -3.52 4.57 -1.47
N ILE A 6 -3.48 4.91 -2.75
CA ILE A 6 -2.34 4.66 -3.63
C ILE A 6 -2.06 5.92 -4.46
N ASP A 7 -0.82 6.39 -4.44
CA ASP A 7 -0.32 7.48 -5.30
C ASP A 7 0.86 6.98 -6.14
N VAL A 8 0.69 6.99 -7.47
CA VAL A 8 1.69 6.48 -8.42
C VAL A 8 2.44 7.66 -9.03
N GLY A 9 3.62 7.93 -8.51
CA GLY A 9 4.52 8.97 -9.02
C GLY A 9 5.42 8.51 -10.18
N GLY A 10 6.47 9.30 -10.44
CA GLY A 10 7.50 8.95 -11.42
C GLY A 10 8.50 7.92 -10.88
N THR A 11 9.13 8.25 -9.75
CA THR A 11 10.20 7.43 -9.14
C THR A 11 9.67 6.42 -8.13
N PHE A 12 8.62 6.76 -7.37
CA PHE A 12 8.06 5.92 -6.33
C PHE A 12 6.55 5.80 -6.48
N THR A 13 6.01 4.72 -5.91
CA THR A 13 4.59 4.58 -5.58
C THR A 13 4.47 4.61 -4.06
N ASP A 14 3.61 5.47 -3.55
CA ASP A 14 3.27 5.57 -2.14
C ASP A 14 1.95 4.82 -1.88
N VAL A 15 1.95 3.90 -0.92
CA VAL A 15 0.77 3.13 -0.51
C VAL A 15 0.52 3.37 0.97
N VAL A 16 -0.70 3.77 1.30
CA VAL A 16 -1.13 4.09 2.67
C VAL A 16 -2.28 3.18 3.03
N LEU A 17 -2.17 2.48 4.16
CA LEU A 17 -3.26 1.75 4.77
C LEU A 17 -3.73 2.52 6.00
N VAL A 18 -5.03 2.76 6.09
CA VAL A 18 -5.68 3.39 7.24
C VAL A 18 -6.64 2.39 7.85
N ASP A 19 -6.47 2.10 9.13
CA ASP A 19 -7.45 1.38 9.93
C ASP A 19 -8.12 2.35 10.91
N GLU A 20 -9.36 2.71 10.61
CA GLU A 20 -10.16 3.63 11.43
C GLU A 20 -10.63 2.99 12.75
N THR A 21 -10.58 1.66 12.88
CA THR A 21 -10.98 0.96 14.11
C THR A 21 -9.94 1.14 15.21
N PHE A 22 -8.66 1.04 14.85
CA PHE A 22 -7.54 1.15 15.79
C PHE A 22 -6.76 2.46 15.68
N GLY A 23 -7.13 3.33 14.73
CA GLY A 23 -6.41 4.58 14.44
C GLY A 23 -5.01 4.34 13.87
N ALA A 24 -4.76 3.17 13.28
CA ALA A 24 -3.45 2.79 12.78
C ALA A 24 -3.26 3.26 11.32
N VAL A 25 -2.07 3.79 11.02
CA VAL A 25 -1.67 4.19 9.67
C VAL A 25 -0.35 3.51 9.34
N GLN A 26 -0.33 2.75 8.25
CA GLN A 26 0.90 2.14 7.71
C GLN A 26 1.19 2.71 6.34
N VAL A 27 2.47 2.93 6.04
CA VAL A 27 2.92 3.52 4.78
C VAL A 27 4.04 2.68 4.17
N ALA A 28 3.87 2.32 2.90
CA ALA A 28 4.91 1.69 2.10
C ALA A 28 5.25 2.59 0.91
N LYS A 29 6.53 2.98 0.79
CA LYS A 29 7.09 3.68 -0.36
C LYS A 29 7.90 2.69 -1.19
N VAL A 30 7.51 2.47 -2.44
CA VAL A 30 8.11 1.44 -3.31
C VAL A 30 8.71 2.10 -4.55
N LEU A 31 9.97 1.79 -4.86
CA LEU A 31 10.62 2.27 -6.07
C LEU A 31 9.90 1.72 -7.32
N ASN A 32 9.60 2.61 -8.26
CA ASN A 32 8.98 2.25 -9.52
C ASN A 32 9.96 1.51 -10.41
N GLU A 33 9.47 0.44 -11.03
CA GLU A 33 10.21 -0.32 -12.01
C GLU A 33 9.75 0.11 -13.42
N PRO A 34 10.67 0.59 -14.29
CA PRO A 34 10.32 1.04 -15.64
C PRO A 34 9.52 -0.02 -16.40
N GLY A 35 8.40 0.37 -17.01
CA GLY A 35 7.51 -0.54 -17.72
C GLY A 35 6.69 -1.51 -16.86
N ARG A 36 6.87 -1.52 -15.52
CA ARG A 36 6.21 -2.49 -14.60
C ARG A 36 5.49 -1.81 -13.44
N ARG A 37 4.81 -0.68 -13.69
CA ARG A 37 4.12 0.11 -12.66
C ARG A 37 3.03 -0.67 -11.91
N TYR A 38 2.24 -1.49 -12.62
CA TYR A 38 1.24 -2.35 -11.98
C TYR A 38 1.86 -3.31 -10.95
N ALA A 39 3.04 -3.85 -11.24
CA ALA A 39 3.75 -4.71 -10.29
C ALA A 39 4.23 -3.93 -9.06
N THR A 40 4.67 -2.68 -9.24
CA THR A 40 5.02 -1.81 -8.10
C THR A 40 3.82 -1.57 -7.18
N VAL A 41 2.64 -1.30 -7.75
CA VAL A 41 1.40 -1.12 -6.99
C VAL A 41 1.05 -2.36 -6.17
N VAL A 42 1.02 -3.54 -6.79
CA VAL A 42 0.72 -4.80 -6.10
C VAL A 42 1.71 -5.09 -4.98
N ARG A 43 3.02 -4.86 -5.22
CA ARG A 43 4.04 -5.01 -4.17
C ARG A 43 3.81 -4.04 -3.00
N GLY A 44 3.41 -2.81 -3.28
CA GLY A 44 3.11 -1.81 -2.24
C GLY A 44 1.91 -2.20 -1.39
N ILE A 45 0.83 -2.67 -2.03
CA ILE A 45 -0.36 -3.19 -1.33
C ILE A 45 0.01 -4.36 -0.42
N ASN A 46 0.70 -5.38 -0.95
CA ASN A 46 1.10 -6.54 -0.17
C ASN A 46 1.99 -6.15 1.02
N ARG A 47 2.95 -5.24 0.80
CA ARG A 47 3.86 -4.79 1.85
C ARG A 47 3.14 -4.02 2.96
N VAL A 48 2.21 -3.13 2.62
CA VAL A 48 1.49 -2.35 3.65
C VAL A 48 0.53 -3.23 4.45
N MET A 49 -0.09 -4.22 3.81
CA MET A 49 -0.95 -5.20 4.49
C MET A 49 -0.14 -6.10 5.44
N GLU A 50 1.04 -6.58 5.01
CA GLU A 50 1.94 -7.36 5.86
C GLU A 50 2.41 -6.54 7.07
N MET A 51 2.77 -5.26 6.89
CA MET A 51 3.13 -4.36 7.98
C MET A 51 1.98 -4.10 8.97
N ALA A 52 0.74 -4.07 8.47
CA ALA A 52 -0.45 -3.85 9.27
C ALA A 52 -1.02 -5.14 9.90
N GLY A 53 -0.58 -6.32 9.45
CA GLY A 53 -1.16 -7.60 9.85
C GLY A 53 -2.59 -7.82 9.32
N VAL A 54 -2.95 -7.16 8.22
CA VAL A 54 -4.30 -7.15 7.63
C VAL A 54 -4.37 -8.14 6.46
N LYS A 55 -5.49 -8.86 6.33
CA LYS A 55 -5.76 -9.75 5.21
C LYS A 55 -6.49 -9.05 4.06
N PRO A 56 -6.37 -9.54 2.81
CA PRO A 56 -7.04 -8.93 1.66
C PRO A 56 -8.56 -8.78 1.80
N GLU A 57 -9.22 -9.67 2.55
CA GLU A 57 -10.68 -9.65 2.74
C GLU A 57 -11.16 -8.53 3.68
N GLU A 58 -10.23 -7.82 4.33
CA GLU A 58 -10.53 -6.77 5.32
C GLU A 58 -10.45 -5.34 4.73
N VAL A 59 -10.01 -5.20 3.48
CA VAL A 59 -9.73 -3.93 2.79
C VAL A 59 -10.87 -3.49 1.87
#